data_AF-A0A956D939-F1
#
_entry.id   AF-A0A956D939-F1
#
_cell.length_a   1.000
_cell.length_b   1.000
_cell.length_c   1.000
_cell.angle_alpha   90.00
_cell.angle_beta   90.00
_cell.angle_gamma   90.00
#
_symmetry.space_group_name_H-M   'P 1'
#
loop_
_entity.id
_entity.type
_entity.pdbx_description
1 polymer ?
#
loop_
_entity_poly.entity_id
_entity_poly.type
_entity_poly.pdbx_seq_one_letter_code
_entity_poly.pdbx_strand_id
1 'polypeptide(L)'
;MPTPTRFRDPRTNESRHFALFRRLHRLPPPGEESIWRFRDTLFDGDPLADALVAEPGFTPTIVRQALDEGIGAIASPSEALVALFAEVERRPAWLDEGLLERAATTALRVGLDGARVLSCICLTGGYRSSAANKPLTFTGALEAMAPRRLAETSQFVVDLYESRTLDRASEGFASAVRVRVMHAMVRARLSADPRWRAQDWGAPVNQADLLATNLLFSTVFVFGLRMLGHVITRREADALVHFWRYVGFLMGVRDALLPKDFEEACALVHVSGTCQPPGDDDSRRLAAALLAVPSSPDASASAQALDRQWRAAFSRLALGQ
;
A
#
# COMPACT_ATOMS: atom_id res chain seq x y z
N MET A 1 -1.84 12.71 -21.52
CA MET A 1 -2.56 11.52 -22.03
C MET A 1 -4.01 11.60 -21.56
N PRO A 2 -5.00 11.05 -22.29
CA PRO A 2 -6.37 10.97 -21.78
C PRO A 2 -6.40 10.12 -20.50
N THR A 3 -7.29 10.43 -19.55
CA THR A 3 -7.46 9.64 -18.32
C THR A 3 -7.74 8.16 -18.64
N PRO A 4 -7.11 7.19 -17.95
CA PRO A 4 -7.38 5.77 -18.16
C PRO A 4 -8.86 5.40 -18.01
N THR A 5 -9.32 4.45 -18.82
CA THR A 5 -10.74 4.05 -18.86
C THR A 5 -11.25 3.44 -17.55
N ARG A 6 -10.35 2.98 -16.66
CA ARG A 6 -10.71 2.53 -15.31
C ARG A 6 -11.30 3.62 -14.43
N PHE A 7 -10.93 4.88 -14.64
CA PHE A 7 -11.32 5.95 -13.73
C PHE A 7 -12.85 6.11 -13.72
N ARG A 8 -13.39 6.29 -12.52
CA ARG A 8 -14.80 6.60 -12.29
C ARG A 8 -14.88 7.93 -11.54
N ASP A 9 -15.79 8.81 -11.92
CA ASP A 9 -15.96 10.05 -11.17
C ASP A 9 -16.56 9.72 -9.79
N PRO A 10 -15.84 9.99 -8.68
CA PRO A 10 -16.31 9.64 -7.34
C PRO A 10 -17.56 10.42 -6.92
N ARG A 11 -17.90 11.51 -7.62
CA ARG A 11 -19.14 12.27 -7.42
C ARG A 11 -20.39 11.54 -7.90
N THR A 12 -20.22 10.62 -8.86
CA THR A 12 -21.33 9.87 -9.47
C THR A 12 -21.22 8.36 -9.24
N ASN A 13 -20.05 7.86 -8.81
CA ASN A 13 -19.78 6.44 -8.56
C ASN A 13 -19.69 6.14 -7.06
N GLU A 14 -20.68 6.56 -6.29
CA GLU A 14 -20.75 6.33 -4.84
C GLU A 14 -21.65 5.12 -4.52
N SER A 15 -21.07 4.06 -3.96
CA SER A 15 -21.86 2.93 -3.46
C SER A 15 -22.54 3.27 -2.12
N ARG A 16 -23.57 2.51 -1.74
CA ARG A 16 -24.22 2.68 -0.42
C ARG A 16 -23.24 2.57 0.75
N HIS A 17 -22.24 1.71 0.63
CA HIS A 17 -21.20 1.53 1.64
C HIS A 17 -20.33 2.79 1.78
N PHE A 18 -19.90 3.39 0.66
CA PHE A 18 -19.11 4.62 0.69
C PHE A 18 -19.94 5.86 1.06
N ALA A 19 -21.23 5.91 0.72
CA ALA A 19 -22.13 6.96 1.20
C ALA A 19 -22.29 6.91 2.74
N LEU A 20 -22.42 5.72 3.31
CA LEU A 20 -22.47 5.53 4.76
C LEU A 20 -21.13 5.93 5.40
N PHE A 21 -20.01 5.50 4.83
CA PHE A 21 -18.67 5.88 5.26
C PHE A 21 -18.50 7.41 5.29
N ARG A 22 -18.86 8.09 4.20
CA ARG A 22 -18.79 9.56 4.08
C ARG A 22 -19.61 10.25 5.17
N ARG A 23 -20.83 9.75 5.43
CA ARG A 23 -21.72 10.27 6.48
C ARG A 23 -21.16 10.04 7.88
N LEU A 24 -20.65 8.84 8.16
CA LEU A 24 -20.07 8.49 9.47
C LEU A 24 -18.87 9.37 9.81
N HIS A 25 -18.03 9.66 8.81
CA HIS A 25 -16.84 10.48 8.95
C HIS A 25 -17.08 11.98 8.69
N ARG A 26 -18.34 12.39 8.44
CA ARG A 26 -18.73 13.79 8.17
C ARG A 26 -17.92 14.44 7.05
N LEU A 27 -17.53 13.65 6.06
CA LEU A 27 -16.67 14.12 4.99
C LEU A 27 -17.47 14.96 3.98
N PRO A 28 -16.88 16.03 3.43
CA PRO A 28 -17.49 16.77 2.34
C PRO A 28 -17.57 15.89 1.08
N PRO A 29 -18.37 16.29 0.07
CA PRO A 29 -18.28 15.69 -1.26
C PRO A 29 -16.84 15.77 -1.81
N PRO A 30 -16.42 14.80 -2.66
CA PRO A 30 -15.10 14.84 -3.30
C PRO A 30 -14.83 16.17 -4.02
N GLY A 31 -13.76 16.86 -3.60
CA GLY A 31 -13.29 18.09 -4.22
C GLY A 31 -12.29 17.82 -5.35
N GLU A 32 -12.07 18.81 -6.22
CA GLU A 32 -11.16 18.67 -7.38
C GLU A 32 -9.73 18.26 -6.98
N GLU A 33 -9.20 18.77 -5.87
CA GLU A 33 -7.86 18.41 -5.40
C GLU A 33 -7.77 16.90 -5.10
N SER A 34 -8.71 16.36 -4.33
CA SER A 34 -8.75 14.93 -3.99
C SER A 34 -8.93 14.06 -5.24
N ILE A 35 -9.71 14.54 -6.21
CA ILE A 35 -9.92 13.84 -7.49
C ILE A 35 -8.64 13.86 -8.33
N TRP A 36 -7.95 15.00 -8.41
CA TRP A 36 -6.67 15.14 -9.11
C TRP A 36 -5.65 14.11 -8.62
N ARG A 37 -5.54 13.91 -7.29
CA ARG A 37 -4.59 12.95 -6.68
C ARG A 37 -4.76 11.52 -7.18
N PHE A 38 -5.95 11.14 -7.66
CA PHE A 38 -6.23 9.80 -8.18
C PHE A 38 -6.46 9.74 -9.70
N ARG A 39 -6.98 10.79 -10.32
CA ARG A 39 -7.27 10.83 -11.77
C ARG A 39 -6.01 11.09 -12.57
N ASP A 40 -5.25 12.09 -12.16
CA ASP A 40 -4.20 12.68 -13.00
C ASP A 40 -2.84 12.04 -12.74
N THR A 41 -2.76 11.17 -11.74
CA THR A 41 -1.54 10.48 -11.31
C THR A 41 -1.52 9.01 -11.74
N LEU A 42 -2.49 8.57 -12.54
CA LEU A 42 -2.62 7.20 -13.03
C LEU A 42 -1.55 6.79 -14.04
N PHE A 43 -0.90 7.77 -14.67
CA PHE A 43 0.25 7.54 -15.55
C PHE A 43 1.58 7.89 -14.90
N ASP A 44 1.56 8.41 -13.67
CA ASP A 44 2.77 8.83 -12.98
C ASP A 44 3.43 7.62 -12.31
N GLY A 45 4.67 7.34 -12.70
CA GLY A 45 5.53 6.35 -12.05
C GLY A 45 6.34 6.95 -10.90
N ASP A 46 7.60 6.52 -10.76
CA ASP A 46 8.57 7.03 -9.80
C ASP A 46 9.86 7.35 -10.56
N PRO A 47 10.04 8.60 -11.03
CA PRO A 47 11.13 8.94 -11.93
C PRO A 47 12.53 8.60 -11.41
N LEU A 48 12.76 8.68 -10.09
CA LEU A 48 14.08 8.39 -9.51
C LEU A 48 14.38 6.88 -9.53
N ALA A 49 13.44 6.07 -9.05
CA ALA A 49 13.62 4.63 -9.05
C ALA A 49 13.54 4.03 -10.47
N ASP A 50 12.70 4.60 -11.34
CA ASP A 50 12.58 4.20 -12.74
C ASP A 50 13.87 4.50 -13.53
N ALA A 51 14.48 5.67 -13.31
CA ALA A 51 15.76 6.01 -13.92
C ALA A 51 16.86 5.03 -13.51
N LEU A 52 16.94 4.70 -12.22
CA LEU A 52 17.92 3.74 -11.71
C LEU A 52 17.73 2.34 -12.31
N VAL A 53 16.48 1.86 -12.39
CA VAL A 53 16.17 0.54 -12.96
C VAL A 53 16.43 0.49 -14.48
N ALA A 54 16.36 1.62 -15.17
CA ALA A 54 16.63 1.71 -16.61
C ALA A 54 18.13 1.68 -16.95
N GLU A 55 19.03 1.82 -15.97
CA GLU A 55 20.48 1.82 -16.21
C GLU A 55 20.98 0.47 -16.74
N PRO A 56 21.84 0.45 -17.77
CA PRO A 56 22.46 -0.77 -18.25
C PRO A 56 23.25 -1.48 -17.13
N GLY A 57 22.94 -2.75 -16.89
CA GLY A 57 23.63 -3.54 -15.86
C GLY A 57 23.15 -3.28 -14.43
N PHE A 58 22.05 -2.53 -14.24
CA PHE A 58 21.43 -2.37 -12.93
C PHE A 58 21.15 -3.74 -12.27
N THR A 59 21.53 -3.87 -11.00
CA THR A 59 21.15 -5.00 -10.15
C THR A 59 20.65 -4.51 -8.79
N PRO A 60 19.64 -5.14 -8.16
CA PRO A 60 19.18 -4.75 -6.82
C PRO A 60 20.26 -4.83 -5.73
N THR A 61 21.35 -5.55 -5.99
CA THR A 61 22.49 -5.66 -5.08
C THR A 61 23.17 -4.31 -4.85
N ILE A 62 23.23 -3.41 -5.84
CA ILE A 62 23.87 -2.10 -5.66
C ILE A 62 23.10 -1.23 -4.65
N VAL A 63 21.78 -1.33 -4.67
CA VAL A 63 20.91 -0.63 -3.71
C VAL A 63 21.07 -1.23 -2.32
N ARG A 64 21.18 -2.56 -2.21
CA ARG A 64 21.44 -3.22 -0.93
C ARG A 64 22.78 -2.79 -0.34
N GLN A 65 23.84 -2.81 -1.14
CA GLN A 65 25.15 -2.34 -0.70
C GLN A 65 25.09 -0.88 -0.25
N ALA A 66 24.43 0.00 -1.01
CA ALA A 66 24.28 1.39 -0.63
C ALA A 66 23.44 1.57 0.65
N LEU A 67 22.43 0.71 0.91
CA LEU A 67 21.69 0.67 2.16
C LEU A 67 22.56 0.21 3.33
N ASP A 68 23.36 -0.82 3.16
CA ASP A 68 24.15 -1.45 4.23
C ASP A 68 25.41 -0.62 4.58
N GLU A 69 26.10 -0.10 3.56
CA GLU A 69 27.42 0.54 3.68
C GLU A 69 27.37 2.07 3.48
N GLY A 70 26.25 2.60 2.99
CA GLY A 70 26.09 4.01 2.62
C GLY A 70 26.49 4.29 1.16
N ILE A 71 25.90 5.33 0.57
CA ILE A 71 26.15 5.70 -0.83
C ILE A 71 27.63 6.05 -1.11
N GLY A 72 28.34 6.59 -0.11
CA GLY A 72 29.76 6.93 -0.21
C GLY A 72 30.71 5.74 -0.29
N ALA A 73 30.26 4.53 0.05
CA ALA A 73 31.04 3.30 -0.09
C ALA A 73 31.01 2.73 -1.52
N ILE A 74 30.08 3.19 -2.36
CA ILE A 74 29.93 2.73 -3.73
C ILE A 74 31.00 3.40 -4.59
N ALA A 75 31.86 2.60 -5.23
CA ALA A 75 32.84 3.12 -6.16
C ALA A 75 32.16 3.66 -7.42
N SER A 76 32.28 4.97 -7.68
CA SER A 76 31.68 5.67 -8.83
C SER A 76 30.15 5.41 -8.96
N PRO A 77 29.34 5.84 -7.98
CA PRO A 77 27.89 5.61 -8.02
C PRO A 77 27.28 6.37 -9.21
N SER A 78 26.28 5.77 -9.85
CA SER A 78 25.57 6.42 -10.94
C SER A 78 24.76 7.62 -10.46
N GLU A 79 24.48 8.55 -11.38
CA GLU A 79 23.67 9.74 -11.06
C GLU A 79 22.28 9.36 -10.55
N ALA A 80 21.63 8.33 -11.12
CA ALA A 80 20.32 7.89 -10.67
C ALA A 80 20.37 7.28 -9.26
N LEU A 81 21.42 6.53 -8.91
CA LEU A 81 21.59 6.00 -7.57
C LEU A 81 21.80 7.13 -6.55
N VAL A 82 22.65 8.11 -6.87
CA VAL A 82 22.88 9.30 -6.04
C VAL A 82 21.59 10.09 -5.86
N ALA A 83 20.83 10.32 -6.92
CA ALA A 83 19.56 11.06 -6.87
C ALA A 83 18.50 10.34 -6.02
N LEU A 84 18.39 9.01 -6.14
CA LEU A 84 17.50 8.21 -5.29
C LEU A 84 17.88 8.33 -3.81
N PHE A 85 19.16 8.15 -3.47
CA PHE A 85 19.64 8.23 -2.09
C PHE A 85 19.53 9.64 -1.50
N ALA A 86 19.75 10.68 -2.30
CA ALA A 86 19.52 12.06 -1.87
C ALA A 86 18.06 12.31 -1.44
N GLU A 87 17.09 11.65 -2.08
CA GLU A 87 15.68 11.75 -1.68
C GLU A 87 15.36 10.88 -0.46
N VAL A 88 15.74 9.59 -0.48
CA VAL A 88 15.33 8.67 0.61
C VAL A 88 16.02 9.00 1.93
N GLU A 89 17.22 9.57 1.92
CA GLU A 89 17.92 10.01 3.13
C GLU A 89 17.42 11.37 3.65
N ARG A 90 16.60 12.08 2.87
CA ARG A 90 16.02 13.35 3.30
C ARG A 90 14.96 13.11 4.38
N ARG A 91 15.10 13.84 5.49
CA ARG A 91 14.10 13.92 6.56
C ARG A 91 13.16 15.11 6.27
N PRO A 92 11.90 14.89 5.86
CA PRO A 92 10.99 16.00 5.53
C PRO A 92 10.73 16.90 6.74
N ALA A 93 10.53 18.20 6.51
CA ALA A 93 10.32 19.17 7.60
C ALA A 93 9.06 18.89 8.44
N TRP A 94 8.08 18.19 7.88
CA TRP A 94 6.88 17.77 8.59
C TRP A 94 7.07 16.51 9.44
N LEU A 95 8.21 15.82 9.35
CA LEU A 95 8.44 14.53 10.02
C LEU A 95 8.59 14.70 11.54
N ASP A 96 7.60 14.21 12.28
CA ASP A 96 7.61 14.10 13.74
C ASP A 96 7.97 12.66 14.17
N GLU A 97 9.11 12.46 14.83
CA GLU A 97 9.57 11.16 15.33
C GLU A 97 8.69 10.61 16.46
N GLY A 98 8.13 11.47 17.31
CA GLY A 98 7.26 11.06 18.41
C GLY A 98 5.93 10.49 17.90
N LEU A 99 5.47 10.93 16.72
CA LEU A 99 4.37 10.30 16.01
C LEU A 99 4.76 8.94 15.41
N LEU A 100 5.99 8.77 14.90
CA LEU A 100 6.46 7.47 14.42
C LEU A 100 6.48 6.43 15.55
N GLU A 101 7.08 6.78 16.69
CA GLU A 101 7.17 5.88 17.85
C GLU A 101 5.79 5.53 18.40
N ARG A 102 4.88 6.51 18.45
CA ARG A 102 3.49 6.28 18.86
C ARG A 102 2.79 5.30 17.91
N ALA A 103 2.94 5.49 16.60
CA ALA A 103 2.34 4.61 15.60
C ALA A 103 2.83 3.16 15.73
N ALA A 104 4.15 2.97 15.84
CA ALA A 104 4.77 1.68 16.06
C ALA A 104 4.22 1.02 17.35
N THR A 105 4.15 1.78 18.45
CA THR A 105 3.58 1.30 19.71
C THR A 105 2.11 0.88 19.56
N THR A 106 1.29 1.70 18.89
CA THR A 106 -0.12 1.39 18.64
C THR A 106 -0.27 0.14 17.77
N ALA A 107 0.50 0.02 16.70
CA ALA A 107 0.44 -1.11 15.78
C ALA A 107 0.91 -2.43 16.40
N LEU A 108 1.94 -2.40 17.25
CA LEU A 108 2.41 -3.59 17.95
C LEU A 108 1.44 -4.02 19.07
N ARG A 109 0.76 -3.07 19.73
CA ARG A 109 -0.17 -3.35 20.84
C ARG A 109 -1.37 -4.22 20.42
N VAL A 110 -1.82 -4.12 19.17
CA VAL A 110 -3.01 -4.84 18.69
C VAL A 110 -2.73 -6.31 18.34
N GLY A 111 -1.46 -6.73 18.32
CA GLY A 111 -1.05 -8.12 18.15
C GLY A 111 -1.68 -8.82 16.93
N LEU A 112 -2.18 -10.04 17.13
CA LEU A 112 -2.76 -10.87 16.07
C LEU A 112 -3.99 -10.24 15.41
N ASP A 113 -4.74 -9.37 16.09
CA ASP A 113 -5.85 -8.67 15.47
C ASP A 113 -5.37 -7.69 14.40
N GLY A 114 -4.17 -7.11 14.56
CA GLY A 114 -3.52 -6.33 13.52
C GLY A 114 -3.30 -7.15 12.25
N ALA A 115 -2.71 -8.34 12.38
CA ALA A 115 -2.50 -9.25 11.25
C ALA A 115 -3.82 -9.68 10.59
N ARG A 116 -4.87 -9.94 11.39
CA ARG A 116 -6.21 -10.26 10.89
C ARG A 116 -6.82 -9.10 10.10
N VAL A 117 -6.72 -7.86 10.60
CA VAL A 117 -7.22 -6.68 9.89
C VAL A 117 -6.47 -6.47 8.57
N LEU A 118 -5.14 -6.57 8.60
CA LEU A 118 -4.32 -6.43 7.39
C LEU A 118 -4.71 -7.46 6.33
N SER A 119 -4.97 -8.71 6.71
CA SER A 119 -5.40 -9.76 5.78
C SER A 119 -6.87 -9.62 5.33
N CYS A 120 -7.79 -9.57 6.29
CA CYS A 120 -9.23 -9.69 6.04
C CYS A 120 -9.85 -8.40 5.51
N ILE A 121 -9.28 -7.24 5.84
CA ILE A 121 -9.85 -5.94 5.47
C ILE A 121 -8.92 -5.22 4.50
N CYS A 122 -7.64 -5.03 4.84
CA CYS A 122 -6.74 -4.21 4.03
C CYS A 122 -6.41 -4.90 2.69
N LEU A 123 -5.83 -6.10 2.72
CA LEU A 123 -5.49 -6.86 1.50
C LEU A 123 -6.74 -7.24 0.70
N THR A 124 -7.76 -7.81 1.36
CA THR A 124 -9.02 -8.17 0.70
C THR A 124 -9.74 -6.95 0.12
N GLY A 125 -9.70 -5.81 0.80
CA GLY A 125 -10.24 -4.53 0.32
C GLY A 125 -9.46 -3.99 -0.88
N GLY A 126 -8.13 -4.09 -0.85
CA GLY A 126 -7.26 -3.76 -1.99
C GLY A 126 -7.61 -4.59 -3.22
N TYR A 127 -7.92 -5.88 -3.05
CA TYR A 127 -8.36 -6.74 -4.15
C TYR A 127 -9.65 -6.29 -4.83
N ARG A 128 -10.42 -5.35 -4.28
CA ARG A 128 -11.59 -4.80 -4.96
C ARG A 128 -11.23 -3.87 -6.13
N SER A 129 -9.99 -3.40 -6.22
CA SER A 129 -9.50 -2.59 -7.35
C SER A 129 -8.98 -3.49 -8.47
N SER A 130 -9.82 -3.80 -9.45
CA SER A 130 -9.46 -4.72 -10.55
C SER A 130 -8.23 -4.29 -11.35
N ALA A 131 -8.02 -2.99 -11.54
CA ALA A 131 -6.87 -2.45 -12.25
C ALA A 131 -5.59 -2.45 -11.40
N ALA A 132 -5.66 -2.04 -10.13
CA ALA A 132 -4.49 -2.01 -9.24
C ALA A 132 -3.93 -3.42 -8.97
N ASN A 133 -4.78 -4.45 -9.09
CA ASN A 133 -4.39 -5.85 -8.90
C ASN A 133 -3.61 -6.46 -10.07
N LYS A 134 -3.66 -5.87 -11.27
CA LYS A 134 -3.07 -6.49 -12.48
C LYS A 134 -1.59 -6.86 -12.33
N PRO A 135 -0.72 -6.06 -11.67
CA PRO A 135 0.66 -6.49 -11.43
C PRO A 135 0.78 -7.86 -10.73
N LEU A 136 -0.19 -8.22 -9.88
CA LEU A 136 -0.17 -9.49 -9.15
C LEU A 136 -0.50 -10.69 -10.03
N THR A 137 -1.25 -10.50 -11.11
CA THR A 137 -1.83 -11.58 -11.94
C THR A 137 -0.95 -11.97 -13.11
N PHE A 138 -0.04 -11.08 -13.52
CA PHE A 138 0.82 -11.26 -14.69
C PHE A 138 1.86 -12.38 -14.56
N THR A 139 2.16 -12.83 -13.35
CA THR A 139 3.11 -13.94 -13.11
C THR A 139 2.49 -15.32 -13.31
N GLY A 140 1.16 -15.43 -13.49
CA GLY A 140 0.45 -16.69 -13.75
C GLY A 140 0.33 -17.67 -12.56
N ALA A 141 1.17 -17.53 -11.54
CA ALA A 141 1.23 -18.41 -10.37
C ALA A 141 0.50 -17.84 -9.13
N LEU A 142 -0.69 -17.24 -9.33
CA LEU A 142 -1.41 -16.50 -8.28
C LEU A 142 -1.60 -17.29 -6.98
N GLU A 143 -2.15 -18.51 -7.08
CA GLU A 143 -2.46 -19.35 -5.93
C GLU A 143 -1.19 -19.87 -5.24
N ALA A 144 -0.25 -20.40 -6.03
CA ALA A 144 1.01 -20.92 -5.51
C ALA A 144 1.89 -19.83 -4.83
N MET A 145 1.80 -18.59 -5.29
CA MET A 145 2.56 -17.46 -4.74
C MET A 145 1.88 -16.81 -3.53
N ALA A 146 0.60 -17.07 -3.27
CA ALA A 146 -0.16 -16.37 -2.23
C ALA A 146 0.46 -16.52 -0.83
N PRO A 147 0.89 -17.71 -0.36
CA PRO A 147 1.53 -17.84 0.96
C PRO A 147 2.83 -17.04 1.05
N ARG A 148 3.67 -17.10 0.01
CA ARG A 148 4.94 -16.39 -0.04
C ARG A 148 4.75 -14.87 -0.02
N ARG A 149 3.86 -14.34 -0.86
CA ARG A 149 3.57 -12.89 -0.91
C ARG A 149 2.98 -12.37 0.41
N LEU A 150 2.14 -13.17 1.05
CA LEU A 150 1.61 -12.84 2.38
C LEU A 150 2.72 -12.81 3.43
N ALA A 151 3.66 -13.75 3.39
CA ALA A 151 4.83 -13.75 4.27
C ALA A 151 5.75 -12.54 4.00
N GLU A 152 6.04 -12.22 2.73
CA GLU A 152 6.85 -11.05 2.35
C GLU A 152 6.20 -9.74 2.83
N THR A 153 4.87 -9.60 2.69
CA THR A 153 4.14 -8.42 3.20
C THR A 153 4.13 -8.37 4.73
N SER A 154 3.97 -9.52 5.38
CA SER A 154 4.03 -9.60 6.85
C SER A 154 5.40 -9.19 7.38
N GLN A 155 6.47 -9.68 6.76
CA GLN A 155 7.84 -9.32 7.13
C GLN A 155 8.07 -7.81 6.94
N PHE A 156 7.65 -7.24 5.81
CA PHE A 156 7.74 -5.81 5.56
C PHE A 156 7.08 -4.98 6.69
N VAL A 157 5.88 -5.38 7.13
CA VAL A 157 5.18 -4.69 8.22
C VAL A 157 5.92 -4.83 9.56
N VAL A 158 6.53 -5.99 9.83
CA VAL A 158 7.37 -6.21 11.02
C VAL A 158 8.60 -5.30 10.99
N ASP A 159 9.35 -5.31 9.88
CA ASP A 159 10.55 -4.47 9.70
C ASP A 159 10.26 -3.00 10.00
N LEU A 160 9.12 -2.50 9.49
CA LEU A 160 8.68 -1.13 9.69
C LEU A 160 8.37 -0.82 11.16
N TYR A 161 7.49 -1.60 11.80
CA TYR A 161 7.04 -1.27 13.16
C TYR A 161 8.07 -1.58 14.25
N GLU A 162 9.01 -2.50 14.01
CA GLU A 162 10.16 -2.69 14.90
C GLU A 162 11.17 -1.53 14.79
N SER A 163 11.21 -0.86 13.63
CA SER A 163 12.00 0.33 13.36
C SER A 163 11.28 1.62 13.78
N ARG A 164 11.10 1.83 15.09
CA ARG A 164 10.23 2.88 15.66
C ARG A 164 10.42 4.30 15.10
N THR A 165 11.63 4.66 14.70
CA THR A 165 12.01 5.99 14.18
C THR A 165 12.23 6.01 12.66
N LEU A 166 12.23 4.84 12.01
CA LEU A 166 12.60 4.67 10.60
C LEU A 166 13.85 5.47 10.22
N ASP A 167 14.85 5.46 11.11
CA ASP A 167 16.14 6.07 10.84
C ASP A 167 16.89 5.33 9.74
N ARG A 168 17.92 5.97 9.19
CA ARG A 168 18.68 5.48 8.04
C ARG A 168 19.29 4.08 8.27
N ALA A 169 19.66 3.75 9.51
CA ALA A 169 20.30 2.48 9.84
C ALA A 169 19.29 1.35 10.11
N SER A 170 18.00 1.68 10.21
CA SER A 170 16.96 0.72 10.55
C SER A 170 16.59 -0.22 9.40
N GLU A 171 16.21 -1.46 9.73
CA GLU A 171 15.74 -2.43 8.73
C GLU A 171 14.45 -1.96 8.06
N GLY A 172 13.56 -1.26 8.77
CA GLY A 172 12.32 -0.71 8.21
C GLY A 172 12.59 0.33 7.11
N PHE A 173 13.58 1.20 7.31
CA PHE A 173 14.02 2.13 6.27
C PHE A 173 14.54 1.36 5.05
N ALA A 174 15.44 0.41 5.26
CA ALA A 174 16.02 -0.39 4.19
C ALA A 174 14.94 -1.20 3.43
N SER A 175 13.99 -1.79 4.16
CA SER A 175 12.87 -2.56 3.62
C SER A 175 11.96 -1.67 2.75
N ALA A 176 11.63 -0.45 3.18
CA ALA A 176 10.85 0.51 2.38
C ALA A 176 11.55 0.90 1.06
N VAL A 177 12.86 1.19 1.10
CA VAL A 177 13.64 1.54 -0.09
C VAL A 177 13.77 0.33 -1.04
N ARG A 178 13.98 -0.88 -0.51
CA ARG A 178 13.99 -2.11 -1.31
C ARG A 178 12.65 -2.32 -2.03
N VAL A 179 11.52 -2.09 -1.36
CA VAL A 179 10.18 -2.18 -1.97
C VAL A 179 10.00 -1.11 -3.05
N ARG A 180 10.45 0.12 -2.84
CA ARG A 180 10.43 1.20 -3.86
C ARG A 180 11.11 0.76 -5.16
N VAL A 181 12.31 0.21 -5.05
CA VAL A 181 13.09 -0.27 -6.20
C VAL A 181 12.45 -1.50 -6.85
N MET A 182 11.93 -2.43 -6.05
CA MET A 182 11.15 -3.57 -6.56
C MET A 182 9.93 -3.12 -7.36
N HIS A 183 9.21 -2.10 -6.90
CA HIS A 183 8.09 -1.51 -7.64
C HIS A 183 8.50 -0.91 -8.99
N ALA A 184 9.63 -0.21 -9.05
CA ALA A 184 10.18 0.29 -10.32
C ALA A 184 10.57 -0.86 -11.28
N MET A 185 11.16 -1.95 -10.77
CA MET A 185 11.45 -3.14 -11.58
C MET A 185 10.18 -3.80 -12.13
N VAL A 186 9.14 -3.91 -11.30
CA VAL A 186 7.82 -4.41 -11.73
C VAL A 186 7.22 -3.48 -12.79
N ARG A 187 7.30 -2.17 -12.60
CA ARG A 187 6.80 -1.17 -13.55
C ARG A 187 7.52 -1.26 -14.89
N ALA A 188 8.85 -1.33 -14.90
CA ALA A 188 9.64 -1.47 -16.11
C ALA A 188 9.27 -2.76 -16.88
N ARG A 189 9.19 -3.89 -16.17
CA ARG A 189 8.81 -5.17 -16.77
C ARG A 189 7.40 -5.15 -17.37
N LEU A 190 6.41 -4.66 -16.62
CA LEU A 190 5.02 -4.65 -17.07
C LEU A 190 4.78 -3.65 -18.19
N SER A 191 5.45 -2.50 -18.17
CA SER A 191 5.35 -1.51 -19.24
C SER A 191 5.89 -2.03 -20.57
N ALA A 192 6.86 -2.95 -20.54
CA ALA A 192 7.38 -3.64 -21.71
C ALA A 192 6.57 -4.87 -22.15
N ASP A 193 5.62 -5.35 -21.32
CA ASP A 193 4.80 -6.51 -21.64
C ASP A 193 3.64 -6.11 -22.56
N PRO A 194 3.50 -6.69 -23.76
CA PRO A 194 2.44 -6.32 -24.71
C PRO A 194 1.02 -6.63 -24.21
N ARG A 195 0.88 -7.44 -23.15
CA ARG A 195 -0.42 -7.70 -22.51
C ARG A 195 -0.85 -6.56 -21.60
N TRP A 196 0.04 -5.62 -21.25
CA TRP A 196 -0.30 -4.49 -20.40
C TRP A 196 -1.11 -3.44 -21.16
N ARG A 197 -2.35 -3.21 -20.70
CA ARG A 197 -3.28 -2.27 -21.34
C ARG A 197 -3.22 -0.91 -20.64
N ALA A 198 -2.19 -0.11 -20.93
CA ALA A 198 -1.96 1.16 -20.25
C ALA A 198 -3.13 2.17 -20.39
N GLN A 199 -3.83 2.17 -21.52
CA GLN A 199 -5.02 3.01 -21.71
C GLN A 199 -6.18 2.65 -20.78
N ASP A 200 -6.23 1.40 -20.31
CA ASP A 200 -7.28 0.94 -19.40
C ASP A 200 -6.84 1.07 -17.95
N TRP A 201 -5.60 0.67 -17.66
CA TRP A 201 -5.15 0.51 -16.27
C TRP A 201 -4.27 1.63 -15.75
N GLY A 202 -3.75 2.50 -16.62
CA GLY A 202 -2.68 3.45 -16.30
C GLY A 202 -1.28 2.81 -16.38
N ALA A 203 -0.28 3.51 -15.87
CA ALA A 203 1.05 2.95 -15.68
C ALA A 203 1.02 1.88 -14.57
N PRO A 204 1.79 0.78 -14.68
CA PRO A 204 1.88 -0.19 -13.60
C PRO A 204 2.46 0.45 -12.33
N VAL A 205 1.89 0.12 -11.17
CA VAL A 205 2.36 0.64 -9.87
C VAL A 205 2.47 2.18 -9.88
N ASN A 206 1.45 2.85 -10.41
CA ASN A 206 1.40 4.31 -10.50
C ASN A 206 1.19 4.96 -9.13
N GLN A 207 1.39 6.27 -9.07
CA GLN A 207 1.25 7.09 -7.86
C GLN A 207 -0.13 6.97 -7.19
N ALA A 208 -1.22 6.90 -7.97
CA ALA A 208 -2.57 6.73 -7.42
C ALA A 208 -2.73 5.37 -6.71
N ASP A 209 -2.22 4.29 -7.30
CA ASP A 209 -2.28 2.94 -6.75
C ASP A 209 -1.36 2.78 -5.53
N LEU A 210 -0.19 3.43 -5.54
CA LEU A 210 0.67 3.50 -4.37
C LEU A 210 -0.01 4.24 -3.21
N LEU A 211 -0.62 5.41 -3.47
CA LEU A 211 -1.39 6.15 -2.47
C LEU A 211 -2.56 5.32 -1.92
N ALA A 212 -3.36 4.72 -2.80
CA ALA A 212 -4.49 3.87 -2.42
C ALA A 212 -4.04 2.72 -1.50
N THR A 213 -2.95 2.05 -1.86
CA THR A 213 -2.37 0.96 -1.06
C THR A 213 -1.86 1.48 0.28
N ASN A 214 -1.20 2.63 0.31
CA ASN A 214 -0.73 3.27 1.55
C ASN A 214 -1.88 3.60 2.53
N LEU A 215 -3.04 3.98 2.00
CA LEU A 215 -4.25 4.23 2.80
C LEU A 215 -4.83 2.95 3.43
N LEU A 216 -4.61 1.79 2.80
CA LEU A 216 -5.03 0.49 3.34
C LEU A 216 -4.27 0.16 4.64
N PHE A 217 -2.96 0.38 4.67
CA PHE A 217 -2.13 0.09 5.84
C PHE A 217 -2.29 1.11 6.98
N SER A 218 -2.79 2.31 6.68
CA SER A 218 -2.98 3.38 7.65
C SER A 218 -4.43 3.51 8.10
N THR A 219 -5.26 4.15 7.28
CA THR A 219 -6.58 4.60 7.67
C THR A 219 -7.57 3.44 7.73
N VAL A 220 -7.51 2.53 6.74
CA VAL A 220 -8.37 1.33 6.73
C VAL A 220 -7.98 0.37 7.85
N PHE A 221 -6.70 0.28 8.18
CA PHE A 221 -6.22 -0.48 9.33
C PHE A 221 -6.84 0.02 10.65
N VAL A 222 -6.87 1.35 10.88
CA VAL A 222 -7.55 1.94 12.04
C VAL A 222 -9.04 1.58 12.07
N PHE A 223 -9.73 1.61 10.92
CA PHE A 223 -11.15 1.21 10.87
C PHE A 223 -11.35 -0.25 11.24
N GLY A 224 -10.55 -1.15 10.67
CA GLY A 224 -10.66 -2.58 10.96
C GLY A 224 -10.40 -2.90 12.44
N LEU A 225 -9.43 -2.22 13.06
CA LEU A 225 -9.16 -2.36 14.49
C LEU A 225 -10.34 -1.88 15.34
N ARG A 226 -10.91 -0.71 15.03
CA ARG A 226 -12.11 -0.20 15.72
C ARG A 226 -13.31 -1.12 15.55
N MET A 227 -13.47 -1.77 14.39
CA MET A 227 -14.51 -2.78 14.17
C MET A 227 -14.33 -4.04 15.03
N LEU A 228 -13.09 -4.41 15.37
CA LEU A 228 -12.79 -5.49 16.32
C LEU A 228 -12.88 -5.04 17.79
N GLY A 229 -13.30 -3.80 18.05
CA GLY A 229 -13.49 -3.27 19.40
C GLY A 229 -12.24 -2.62 20.03
N HIS A 230 -11.15 -2.48 19.27
CA HIS A 230 -9.97 -1.76 19.77
C HIS A 230 -10.27 -0.26 19.90
N VAL A 231 -9.93 0.31 21.05
CA VAL A 231 -10.02 1.75 21.29
C VAL A 231 -8.76 2.42 20.73
N ILE A 232 -8.85 2.86 19.47
CA ILE A 232 -7.79 3.67 18.83
C ILE A 232 -8.19 5.14 18.91
N THR A 233 -7.47 5.90 19.74
CA THR A 233 -7.70 7.35 19.93
C THR A 233 -7.42 8.14 18.66
N ARG A 234 -7.89 9.39 18.59
CA ARG A 234 -7.59 10.28 17.46
C ARG A 234 -6.09 10.48 17.28
N ARG A 235 -5.35 10.71 18.37
CA ARG A 235 -3.89 10.89 18.34
C ARG A 235 -3.14 9.67 17.85
N GLU A 236 -3.60 8.47 18.18
CA GLU A 236 -3.02 7.22 17.66
C GLU A 236 -3.35 7.01 16.18
N ALA A 237 -4.56 7.38 15.76
CA ALA A 237 -4.95 7.32 14.34
C ALA A 237 -4.15 8.31 13.49
N ASP A 238 -3.96 9.54 13.96
CA ASP A 238 -3.10 10.54 13.31
C ASP A 238 -1.64 10.06 13.27
N ALA A 239 -1.14 9.44 14.35
CA ALA A 239 0.20 8.86 14.38
C ALA A 239 0.37 7.75 13.33
N LEU A 240 -0.60 6.83 13.21
CA LEU A 240 -0.56 5.77 12.18
C LEU A 240 -0.57 6.35 10.76
N VAL A 241 -1.36 7.39 10.50
CA VAL A 241 -1.34 8.07 9.19
C VAL A 241 -0.01 8.77 8.96
N HIS A 242 0.55 9.43 9.97
CA HIS A 242 1.85 10.09 9.88
C HIS A 242 2.99 9.09 9.63
N PHE A 243 2.97 7.94 10.28
CA PHE A 243 3.91 6.86 10.06
C PHE A 243 3.87 6.38 8.61
N TRP A 244 2.68 6.07 8.09
CA TRP A 244 2.52 5.66 6.70
C TRP A 244 2.66 6.80 5.69
N ARG A 245 2.56 8.07 6.11
CA ARG A 245 2.98 9.21 5.31
C ARG A 245 4.49 9.14 5.08
N TYR A 246 5.28 8.90 6.13
CA TYR A 246 6.73 8.76 5.97
C TYR A 246 7.13 7.49 5.22
N VAL A 247 6.50 6.35 5.50
CA VAL A 247 6.73 5.12 4.72
C VAL A 247 6.36 5.32 3.25
N GLY A 248 5.21 5.93 2.96
CA GLY A 248 4.81 6.26 1.59
C GLY A 248 5.82 7.16 0.88
N PHE A 249 6.38 8.15 1.58
CA PHE A 249 7.46 8.99 1.06
C PHE A 249 8.72 8.16 0.72
N LEU A 250 9.18 7.30 1.65
CA LEU A 250 10.31 6.40 1.41
C LEU A 250 10.06 5.41 0.27
N MET A 251 8.80 5.04 0.05
CA MET A 251 8.33 4.17 -1.04
C MET A 251 8.10 4.91 -2.37
N GLY A 252 8.38 6.21 -2.44
CA GLY A 252 8.32 7.00 -3.68
C GLY A 252 6.96 7.60 -4.00
N VAL A 253 6.02 7.63 -3.05
CA VAL A 253 4.79 8.43 -3.20
C VAL A 253 5.14 9.91 -3.10
N ARG A 254 4.71 10.71 -4.08
CA ARG A 254 4.94 12.16 -4.07
C ARG A 254 4.37 12.79 -2.80
N ASP A 255 5.15 13.64 -2.14
CA ASP A 255 4.77 14.29 -0.87
C ASP A 255 3.41 15.00 -0.94
N ALA A 256 3.14 15.68 -2.06
CA ALA A 256 1.88 16.39 -2.30
C ALA A 256 0.63 15.48 -2.37
N LEU A 257 0.79 14.16 -2.50
CA LEU A 257 -0.32 13.21 -2.54
C LEU A 257 -0.67 12.67 -1.16
N LEU A 258 0.30 12.62 -0.25
CA LEU A 258 0.17 11.94 1.03
C LEU A 258 -0.68 12.79 1.99
N PRO A 259 -1.64 12.18 2.71
CA PRO A 259 -2.47 12.90 3.66
C PRO A 259 -1.65 13.38 4.87
N LYS A 260 -1.97 14.57 5.38
CA LYS A 260 -1.28 15.15 6.54
C LYS A 260 -1.79 14.63 7.89
N ASP A 261 -3.03 14.17 7.93
CA ASP A 261 -3.72 13.74 9.15
C ASP A 261 -4.82 12.71 8.84
N PHE A 262 -5.43 12.15 9.89
CA PHE A 262 -6.44 11.11 9.75
C PHE A 262 -7.71 11.59 9.03
N GLU A 263 -8.07 12.86 9.17
CA GLU A 263 -9.27 13.40 8.52
C GLU A 263 -9.10 13.49 7.00
N GLU A 264 -7.97 14.03 6.54
CA GLU A 264 -7.61 14.04 5.12
C GLU A 264 -7.49 12.62 4.58
N ALA A 265 -6.88 11.70 5.34
CA ALA A 265 -6.74 10.31 4.93
C ALA A 265 -8.10 9.60 4.79
N CYS A 266 -9.08 9.91 5.65
CA CYS A 266 -10.46 9.44 5.49
C CYS A 266 -11.09 9.94 4.17
N ALA A 267 -10.89 11.21 3.83
CA ALA A 267 -11.36 11.77 2.56
C ALA A 267 -10.73 11.04 1.36
N LEU A 268 -9.42 10.77 1.41
CA LEU A 268 -8.74 10.04 0.35
C LEU A 268 -9.17 8.56 0.26
N VAL A 269 -9.45 7.88 1.37
CA VAL A 269 -10.03 6.51 1.36
C VAL A 269 -11.36 6.50 0.62
N HIS A 270 -12.23 7.49 0.89
CA HIS A 270 -13.51 7.60 0.20
C HIS A 270 -13.32 7.80 -1.32
N VAL A 271 -12.47 8.73 -1.72
CA VAL A 271 -12.21 9.00 -3.14
C VAL A 271 -11.55 7.80 -3.82
N SER A 272 -10.54 7.19 -3.20
CA SER A 272 -9.87 5.99 -3.72
C SER A 272 -10.84 4.84 -3.95
N GLY A 273 -11.80 4.65 -3.02
CA GLY A 273 -12.77 3.56 -3.10
C GLY A 273 -13.87 3.79 -4.14
N THR A 274 -14.12 5.04 -4.52
CA THR A 274 -15.18 5.45 -5.45
C THR A 274 -14.64 5.80 -6.84
N CYS A 275 -13.34 6.00 -7.01
CA CYS A 275 -12.74 6.30 -8.32
C CYS A 275 -12.34 5.06 -9.14
N GLN A 276 -12.56 3.86 -8.60
CA GLN A 276 -12.15 2.59 -9.19
C GLN A 276 -13.34 1.81 -9.75
N PRO A 277 -13.13 0.97 -10.78
CA PRO A 277 -14.13 0.02 -11.22
C PRO A 277 -14.29 -1.10 -10.18
N PRO A 278 -15.41 -1.86 -10.21
CA PRO A 278 -15.59 -3.01 -9.35
C PRO A 278 -14.52 -4.09 -9.61
N GLY A 279 -14.37 -4.99 -8.64
CA GLY A 279 -13.50 -6.16 -8.77
C GLY A 279 -13.97 -7.08 -9.89
N ASP A 280 -13.01 -7.74 -10.55
CA ASP A 280 -13.24 -8.67 -11.66
C ASP A 280 -12.86 -10.11 -11.26
N ASP A 281 -12.72 -11.01 -12.23
CA ASP A 281 -12.37 -12.41 -11.94
C ASP A 281 -10.97 -12.55 -11.32
N ASP A 282 -10.03 -11.67 -11.66
CA ASP A 282 -8.71 -11.66 -11.02
C ASP A 282 -8.83 -11.27 -9.55
N SER A 283 -9.66 -10.28 -9.22
CA SER A 283 -9.99 -9.91 -7.84
C SER A 283 -10.55 -11.09 -7.05
N ARG A 284 -11.48 -11.85 -7.64
CA ARG A 284 -12.07 -13.04 -6.99
C ARG A 284 -11.02 -14.12 -6.74
N ARG A 285 -10.15 -14.39 -7.72
CA ARG A 285 -9.07 -15.37 -7.60
C ARG A 285 -8.06 -14.98 -6.53
N LEU A 286 -7.68 -13.71 -6.46
CA LEU A 286 -6.78 -13.19 -5.41
C LEU A 286 -7.40 -13.35 -4.01
N ALA A 287 -8.66 -12.98 -3.83
CA ALA A 287 -9.36 -13.15 -2.57
C ALA A 287 -9.50 -14.63 -2.16
N ALA A 288 -9.83 -15.51 -3.11
CA ALA A 288 -9.91 -16.94 -2.87
C ALA A 288 -8.55 -17.54 -2.48
N ALA A 289 -7.48 -17.16 -3.18
CA ALA A 289 -6.12 -17.59 -2.88
C ALA A 289 -5.66 -17.13 -1.48
N LEU A 290 -5.98 -15.89 -1.10
CA LEU A 290 -5.66 -15.38 0.24
C LEU A 290 -6.42 -16.12 1.35
N LEU A 291 -7.73 -16.34 1.17
CA LEU A 291 -8.53 -17.13 2.11
C LEU A 291 -8.06 -18.59 2.20
N ALA A 292 -7.42 -19.10 1.14
CA ALA A 292 -6.86 -20.43 1.14
C ALA A 292 -5.60 -20.59 2.00
N VAL A 293 -4.87 -19.51 2.26
CA VAL A 293 -3.72 -19.52 3.15
C VAL A 293 -4.19 -19.74 4.60
N PRO A 294 -3.75 -20.81 5.28
CA PRO A 294 -4.14 -21.08 6.66
C PRO A 294 -3.46 -20.09 7.61
N SER A 295 -4.23 -19.51 8.54
CA SER A 295 -3.69 -18.66 9.62
C SER A 295 -2.84 -19.45 10.61
N SER A 296 -3.11 -20.76 10.73
CA SER A 296 -2.38 -21.70 11.58
C SER A 296 -2.24 -23.03 10.82
N PRO A 297 -1.11 -23.25 10.12
CA PRO A 297 -0.90 -24.43 9.27
C PRO A 297 -1.02 -25.76 10.02
N ASP A 298 -0.61 -25.77 11.29
CA ASP A 298 -0.60 -26.96 12.14
C ASP A 298 -1.96 -27.26 12.80
N ALA A 299 -2.97 -26.40 12.60
CA ALA A 299 -4.30 -26.60 13.16
C ALA A 299 -5.05 -27.73 12.44
N SER A 300 -6.02 -28.35 13.12
CA SER A 300 -6.87 -29.38 12.51
C SER A 300 -7.69 -28.85 11.32
N ALA A 301 -8.08 -29.73 10.39
CA ALA A 301 -8.87 -29.34 9.22
C ALA A 301 -10.17 -28.60 9.60
N SER A 302 -10.85 -29.04 10.65
CA SER A 302 -12.07 -28.40 11.16
C SER A 302 -11.81 -26.99 11.71
N ALA A 303 -10.69 -26.80 12.42
CA ALA A 303 -10.29 -25.49 12.93
C ALA A 303 -9.92 -24.53 11.78
N GLN A 304 -9.19 -25.01 10.77
CA GLN A 304 -8.87 -24.22 9.57
C GLN A 304 -10.12 -23.85 8.76
N ALA A 305 -11.11 -24.73 8.68
CA ALA A 305 -12.38 -24.45 8.03
C ALA A 305 -13.18 -23.36 8.77
N LEU A 306 -13.26 -23.45 10.09
CA LEU A 306 -13.92 -22.44 10.93
C LEU A 306 -13.22 -21.07 10.83
N ASP A 307 -11.89 -21.04 10.92
CA ASP A 307 -11.09 -19.82 10.75
C ASP A 307 -11.35 -19.16 9.39
N ARG A 308 -11.35 -19.95 8.32
CA ARG A 308 -11.65 -19.46 6.96
C ARG A 308 -13.06 -18.88 6.85
N GLN A 309 -14.05 -19.54 7.44
CA GLN A 309 -15.43 -19.05 7.47
C GLN A 309 -15.54 -17.75 8.25
N TRP A 310 -14.87 -17.65 9.40
CA TRP A 310 -14.81 -16.44 10.21
C TRP A 310 -14.16 -15.28 9.44
N ARG A 311 -12.99 -15.50 8.83
CA ARG A 311 -12.29 -14.49 8.02
C ARG A 311 -13.15 -13.98 6.88
N ALA A 312 -13.79 -14.88 6.13
CA ALA A 312 -14.71 -14.50 5.06
C ALA A 312 -15.94 -13.71 5.56
N ALA A 313 -16.51 -14.09 6.71
CA ALA A 313 -17.61 -13.35 7.31
C ALA A 313 -17.18 -11.96 7.77
N PHE A 314 -16.01 -11.84 8.39
CA PHE A 314 -15.45 -10.58 8.86
C PHE A 314 -15.15 -9.63 7.69
N SER A 315 -14.53 -10.13 6.61
CA SER A 315 -14.32 -9.35 5.38
C SER A 315 -15.62 -8.80 4.79
N ARG A 316 -16.67 -9.63 4.68
CA ARG A 316 -17.99 -9.19 4.16
C ARG A 316 -18.66 -8.15 5.04
N LEU A 317 -18.53 -8.29 6.36
CA LEU A 317 -19.08 -7.32 7.30
C LEU A 317 -18.38 -5.95 7.15
N ALA A 318 -17.05 -5.95 7.02
CA ALA A 318 -16.24 -4.74 6.96
C ALA A 318 -16.29 -4.05 5.60
N LEU A 319 -16.25 -4.80 4.50
CA LEU A 319 -16.09 -4.27 3.14
C LEU A 319 -17.42 -4.17 2.36
N GLY A 320 -18.49 -4.79 2.86
CA GLY A 320 -19.73 -5.02 2.12
C GLY A 320 -19.71 -6.34 1.33
N GLN A 321 -20.74 -6.54 0.50
CA GLN A 321 -20.85 -7.74 -0.37
C GLN A 321 -19.73 -7.83 -1.39
#